data_AF-A0A8S3G3K4-F1
#
_entry.id   AF-A0A8S3G3K4-F1
#
_cell.length_a   1.000
_cell.length_b   1.000
_cell.length_c   1.000
_cell.angle_alpha   90.00
_cell.angle_beta   90.00
_cell.angle_gamma   90.00
#
_symmetry.space_group_name_H-M   'P 1'
#
loop_
_entity.id
_entity.type
_entity.pdbx_description
1 polymer ?
#
loop_
_entity_poly.entity_id
_entity_poly.type
_entity_poly.pdbx_seq_one_letter_code
_entity_poly.pdbx_strand_id
1 'polypeptide(L)'
;MCYLHIYFCLTTHNSTAQICPIQPPFSLLKLIKDGSDCYQSLSSSYIGECINDYQFRLHLSSCSSYPTFDRHLQCVATWIEGFHTYFVTRILSKIYNPNDNPYACFYYVTKDKDISSSFSLNMATDGSCRDLNSRHMATVMTLSSN
;
A
#
# COMPACT_ATOMS: atom_id res chain seq x y z
N MET A 1 -11.95 -8.61 -15.04
CA MET A 1 -12.95 -7.52 -15.10
C MET A 1 -13.28 -7.06 -13.67
N CYS A 2 -12.33 -6.44 -12.94
CA CYS A 2 -12.56 -6.04 -11.53
C CYS A 2 -12.41 -4.53 -11.27
N TYR A 3 -11.94 -3.76 -12.26
CA TYR A 3 -11.80 -2.31 -12.18
C TYR A 3 -13.12 -1.58 -11.94
N LEU A 4 -14.23 -2.09 -12.48
CA LEU A 4 -15.55 -1.48 -12.31
C LEU A 4 -16.05 -1.60 -10.87
N HIS A 5 -15.70 -2.69 -10.18
CA HIS A 5 -16.14 -2.95 -8.80
C HIS A 5 -15.42 -2.06 -7.78
N ILE A 6 -14.15 -1.75 -8.00
CA ILE A 6 -13.37 -0.89 -7.09
C ILE A 6 -13.88 0.55 -7.16
N TYR A 7 -14.10 1.08 -8.36
CA TYR A 7 -14.65 2.43 -8.54
C TYR A 7 -16.07 2.54 -7.97
N PHE A 8 -16.89 1.50 -8.15
CA PHE A 8 -18.25 1.45 -7.61
C PHE A 8 -18.25 1.35 -6.07
N CYS A 9 -17.40 0.51 -5.46
CA CYS A 9 -17.27 0.40 -4.01
C CYS A 9 -16.77 1.69 -3.34
N LEU A 10 -15.84 2.41 -3.97
CA LEU A 10 -15.26 3.64 -3.40
C LEU A 10 -16.17 4.87 -3.51
N THR A 11 -17.10 4.89 -4.48
CA THR A 11 -17.96 6.04 -4.77
C THR A 11 -19.37 5.92 -4.19
N THR A 12 -19.85 4.71 -3.88
CA THR A 12 -21.26 4.51 -3.49
C THR A 12 -21.47 4.20 -2.01
N HIS A 13 -20.43 3.81 -1.26
CA HIS A 13 -20.57 3.46 0.15
C HIS A 13 -19.57 4.23 1.01
N ASN A 14 -20.05 4.74 2.14
CA ASN A 14 -19.22 5.03 3.31
C ASN A 14 -18.39 3.79 3.59
N SER A 15 -17.15 3.78 3.10
CA SER A 15 -16.31 2.61 3.10
C SER A 15 -15.95 2.28 4.54
N THR A 16 -16.52 1.18 5.05
CA THR A 16 -16.36 0.77 6.45
C THR A 16 -14.98 0.16 6.65
N ALA A 17 -14.38 0.42 7.81
CA ALA A 17 -13.10 -0.18 8.17
C ALA A 17 -13.16 -1.71 8.09
N GLN A 18 -12.13 -2.31 7.50
CA GLN A 18 -11.97 -3.77 7.40
C GLN A 18 -10.60 -4.19 7.90
N ILE A 19 -10.49 -5.45 8.34
CA ILE A 19 -9.22 -6.03 8.78
C ILE A 19 -8.21 -5.97 7.62
N CYS A 20 -7.01 -5.46 7.90
CA CYS A 20 -5.95 -5.40 6.91
C CYS A 20 -5.41 -6.82 6.61
N PRO A 21 -5.17 -7.16 5.34
CA PRO A 21 -4.65 -8.49 4.97
C PRO A 21 -3.16 -8.67 5.28
N ILE A 22 -2.47 -7.58 5.62
CA ILE A 22 -1.08 -7.59 6.08
C ILE A 22 -1.05 -7.32 7.58
N GLN A 23 -0.14 -8.00 8.29
CA GLN A 23 0.07 -7.81 9.72
C GLN A 23 1.48 -7.23 9.95
N PRO A 24 1.63 -5.89 9.96
CA PRO A 24 2.90 -5.24 10.32
C PRO A 24 3.29 -5.58 11.77
N PRO A 25 4.58 -5.40 12.16
CA PRO A 25 5.56 -4.51 11.56
C PRO A 25 6.36 -5.11 10.40
N PHE A 26 6.71 -4.25 9.43
CA PHE A 26 7.64 -4.60 8.34
C PHE A 26 8.73 -3.56 8.16
N SER A 27 9.96 -4.03 7.93
CA SER A 27 11.07 -3.19 7.48
C SER A 27 11.18 -3.19 5.95
N LEU A 28 11.54 -2.06 5.37
CA LEU A 28 11.72 -1.93 3.93
C LEU A 28 13.14 -2.32 3.51
N LEU A 29 13.28 -3.33 2.66
CA LEU A 29 14.55 -3.81 2.09
C LEU A 29 14.87 -3.20 0.74
N LYS A 30 13.85 -2.88 -0.06
CA LYS A 30 13.99 -2.26 -1.38
C LYS A 30 12.79 -1.40 -1.72
N LEU A 31 13.02 -0.29 -2.40
CA LEU A 31 11.99 0.59 -2.94
C LEU A 31 12.27 0.86 -4.42
N ILE A 32 11.28 0.62 -5.27
CA ILE A 32 11.29 0.98 -6.69
C ILE A 32 10.15 1.95 -6.92
N LYS A 33 10.45 3.10 -7.53
CA LYS A 33 9.44 4.09 -7.91
C LYS A 33 9.71 4.54 -9.34
N ASP A 34 8.65 4.59 -10.15
CA ASP A 34 8.70 4.96 -11.57
C ASP A 34 9.76 4.14 -12.36
N GLY A 35 9.90 2.86 -12.01
CA GLY A 35 10.90 1.95 -12.60
C GLY A 35 12.34 2.12 -12.11
N SER A 36 12.62 3.09 -11.24
CA SER A 36 13.96 3.36 -10.71
C SER A 36 14.12 2.87 -9.28
N ASP A 37 15.25 2.22 -9.00
CA ASP A 37 15.63 1.80 -7.64
C ASP A 37 15.96 3.03 -6.79
N CYS A 38 15.38 3.11 -5.59
CA CYS A 38 15.68 4.13 -4.60
C CYS A 38 16.71 3.59 -3.59
N TYR A 39 17.95 4.08 -3.71
CA TYR A 39 19.11 3.61 -2.94
C TYR A 39 19.40 4.41 -1.65
N GLN A 40 18.57 5.39 -1.28
CA GLN A 40 18.76 6.09 0.01
C GLN A 40 18.54 5.15 1.20
N SER A 41 19.04 5.51 2.39
CA SER A 41 19.01 4.61 3.55
C SER A 41 17.59 4.20 3.93
N LEU A 42 17.16 3.03 3.44
CA LEU A 42 15.86 2.41 3.66
C LEU A 42 15.61 2.08 5.14
N SER A 43 16.65 2.17 5.98
CA SER A 43 16.60 2.00 7.44
C SER A 43 15.60 2.93 8.15
N SER A 44 15.17 4.00 7.50
CA SER A 44 14.13 4.91 8.02
C SER A 44 12.73 4.59 7.49
N SER A 45 12.58 3.75 6.46
CA SER A 45 11.29 3.40 5.85
C SER A 45 10.72 2.12 6.46
N TYR A 46 9.45 2.15 6.85
CA TYR A 46 8.80 1.05 7.54
C TYR A 46 7.28 1.04 7.33
N ILE A 47 6.68 -0.14 7.51
CA ILE A 47 5.26 -0.29 7.80
C ILE A 47 5.14 -0.57 9.28
N GLY A 48 4.66 0.42 10.02
CA GLY A 48 4.57 0.38 11.47
C GLY A 48 3.42 -0.49 11.93
N GLU A 49 3.51 -0.91 13.19
CA GLU A 49 2.46 -1.68 13.86
C GLU A 49 1.08 -1.04 13.67
N CYS A 50 0.10 -1.92 13.64
CA CYS A 50 -1.28 -1.55 13.54
C CYS A 50 -1.72 -0.77 14.80
N ILE A 51 -2.32 0.40 14.65
CA ILE A 51 -2.99 1.10 15.78
C ILE A 51 -4.20 0.26 16.24
N ASN A 52 -4.80 -0.46 15.29
CA ASN A 52 -5.87 -1.45 15.42
C ASN A 52 -5.85 -2.35 14.18
N ASP A 53 -6.57 -3.47 14.19
CA ASP A 53 -6.53 -4.49 13.11
C ASP A 53 -6.88 -3.97 11.70
N TYR A 54 -7.37 -2.74 11.58
CA TYR A 54 -7.82 -2.10 10.35
C TYR A 54 -6.99 -0.87 9.96
N GLN A 55 -5.94 -0.50 10.71
CA GLN A 55 -5.10 0.67 10.44
C GLN A 55 -3.63 0.41 10.66
N PHE A 56 -2.79 0.89 9.76
CA PHE A 56 -1.34 0.86 9.89
C PHE A 56 -0.72 2.20 9.48
N ARG A 57 0.54 2.41 9.87
CA ARG A 57 1.32 3.58 9.45
C ARG A 57 2.32 3.18 8.38
N LEU A 58 2.31 3.88 7.25
CA LEU A 58 3.31 3.74 6.21
C LEU A 58 4.22 4.96 6.24
N HIS A 59 5.51 4.74 6.50
CA HIS A 59 6.54 5.76 6.43
C HIS A 59 7.57 5.36 5.36
N LEU A 60 7.63 6.13 4.29
CA LEU A 60 8.65 6.04 3.26
C LEU A 60 9.48 7.31 3.31
N SER A 61 10.76 7.17 3.64
CA SER A 61 11.70 8.27 3.59
C SER A 61 11.85 8.79 2.16
N SER A 62 12.14 10.08 2.03
CA SER A 62 12.35 10.73 0.74
C SER A 62 13.43 9.97 -0.04
N CYS A 63 13.12 9.52 -1.24
CA CYS A 63 14.17 9.32 -2.24
C CYS A 63 14.63 10.71 -2.69
N SER A 64 15.87 10.90 -3.14
CA SER A 64 16.45 12.22 -3.47
C SER A 64 15.59 13.16 -4.32
N SER A 65 14.61 12.62 -5.06
CA SER A 65 13.70 13.35 -5.95
C SER A 65 12.22 13.35 -5.51
N TYR A 66 11.88 12.72 -4.38
CA TYR A 66 10.49 12.54 -3.94
C TYR A 66 10.31 12.92 -2.47
N PRO A 67 9.18 13.56 -2.12
CA PRO A 67 8.89 13.89 -0.73
C PRO A 67 8.70 12.62 0.12
N THR A 68 9.02 12.72 1.40
CA THR A 68 8.69 11.70 2.40
C THR A 68 7.19 11.43 2.39
N PHE A 69 6.83 10.14 2.33
CA PHE A 69 5.45 9.69 2.43
C PHE A 69 5.22 9.09 3.81
N ASP A 70 4.61 9.87 4.71
CA ASP A 70 4.25 9.41 6.05
C ASP A 70 2.74 9.54 6.24
N ARG A 71 2.03 8.41 6.21
CA ARG A 71 0.55 8.39 6.25
C ARG A 71 0.02 7.28 7.15
N HIS A 72 -1.02 7.62 7.89
CA HIS A 72 -1.91 6.65 8.52
C HIS A 72 -2.93 6.17 7.48
N LEU A 73 -3.03 4.86 7.32
CA LEU A 73 -3.86 4.21 6.33
C LEU A 73 -4.87 3.31 7.03
N GLN A 74 -6.13 3.34 6.59
CA GLN A 74 -7.20 2.47 7.06
C GLN A 74 -7.63 1.54 5.94
N CYS A 75 -7.59 0.23 6.15
CA CYS A 75 -8.10 -0.73 5.18
C CYS A 75 -9.63 -0.62 5.06
N VAL A 76 -10.11 -0.58 3.82
CA VAL A 76 -11.54 -0.39 3.53
C VAL A 76 -12.12 -1.44 2.57
N ALA A 77 -11.26 -2.12 1.82
CA ALA A 77 -11.67 -3.21 0.94
C ALA A 77 -10.49 -4.15 0.70
N THR A 78 -10.77 -5.45 0.58
CA THR A 78 -9.79 -6.48 0.23
C THR A 78 -10.43 -7.47 -0.74
N TRP A 79 -9.68 -7.94 -1.73
CA TRP A 79 -10.09 -9.03 -2.60
C TRP A 79 -8.89 -9.91 -2.98
N ILE A 80 -9.18 -11.18 -3.26
CA ILE A 80 -8.16 -12.20 -3.56
C ILE A 80 -8.50 -12.85 -4.90
N GLU A 81 -7.51 -12.93 -5.79
CA GLU A 81 -7.61 -13.57 -7.10
C GLU A 81 -6.49 -14.60 -7.27
N GLY A 82 -6.75 -15.85 -6.90
CA GLY A 82 -5.73 -16.90 -6.86
C GLY A 82 -4.69 -16.61 -5.78
N PHE A 83 -3.43 -16.43 -6.17
CA PHE A 83 -2.31 -16.08 -5.28
C PHE A 83 -2.10 -14.57 -5.14
N HIS A 84 -3.03 -13.77 -5.65
CA HIS A 84 -2.92 -12.32 -5.67
C HIS A 84 -3.85 -11.74 -4.63
N THR A 85 -3.30 -11.00 -3.68
CA THR A 85 -4.09 -10.25 -2.71
C THR A 85 -4.02 -8.76 -3.03
N TYR A 86 -5.17 -8.15 -3.07
CA TYR A 86 -5.32 -6.72 -3.31
C TYR A 86 -6.13 -6.11 -2.18
N PHE A 87 -5.79 -4.89 -1.81
CA PHE A 87 -6.56 -4.15 -0.83
C PHE A 87 -6.46 -2.66 -1.07
N VAL A 88 -7.48 -1.94 -0.62
CA VAL A 88 -7.57 -0.49 -0.70
C VAL A 88 -7.59 0.06 0.71
N THR A 89 -6.87 1.17 0.86
CA THR A 89 -6.81 1.92 2.10
C THR A 89 -7.28 3.35 1.88
N ARG A 90 -7.84 3.94 2.93
CA ARG A 90 -8.12 5.36 3.04
C ARG A 90 -7.02 6.05 3.84
N ILE A 91 -6.53 7.18 3.34
CA ILE A 91 -5.56 8.03 4.01
C ILE A 91 -6.26 8.85 5.10
N LEU A 92 -5.83 8.72 6.36
CA LEU A 92 -6.44 9.35 7.53
C LEU A 92 -5.82 10.72 7.91
N SER A 93 -5.13 11.40 6.99
CA SER A 93 -4.42 12.65 7.28
C SER A 93 -5.37 13.81 7.62
N LYS A 94 -5.01 14.62 8.62
CA LYS A 94 -5.71 15.87 8.97
C LYS A 94 -5.49 17.01 7.97
N ILE A 95 -4.39 16.95 7.22
CA ILE A 95 -4.06 17.94 6.18
C ILE A 95 -4.33 17.24 4.85
N TYR A 96 -5.53 17.47 4.33
CA TYR A 96 -6.00 16.91 3.06
C TYR A 96 -6.33 18.08 2.15
N ASN A 97 -5.69 18.13 0.99
CA ASN A 97 -6.19 18.95 -0.10
C ASN A 97 -7.42 18.23 -0.65
N PRO A 98 -8.61 18.84 -0.69
CA PRO A 98 -9.84 18.19 -1.16
C PRO A 98 -9.76 17.64 -2.59
N ASN A 99 -8.75 18.03 -3.35
CA ASN A 99 -8.49 17.55 -4.70
C ASN A 99 -7.59 16.31 -4.78
N ASP A 100 -6.93 15.91 -3.68
CA ASP A 100 -6.05 14.73 -3.69
C ASP A 100 -6.87 13.45 -3.59
N ASN A 101 -6.43 12.33 -4.18
CA ASN A 101 -7.14 11.07 -4.00
C ASN A 101 -6.96 10.59 -2.54
N PRO A 102 -8.04 10.35 -1.76
CA PRO A 102 -7.90 9.92 -0.37
C PRO A 102 -7.62 8.41 -0.26
N TYR A 103 -7.49 7.69 -1.38
CA TYR A 103 -7.31 6.25 -1.39
C TYR A 103 -5.95 5.83 -1.96
N ALA A 104 -5.36 4.81 -1.35
CA ALA A 104 -4.19 4.12 -1.86
C ALA A 104 -4.49 2.63 -2.02
N CYS A 105 -4.09 2.07 -3.15
CA CYS A 105 -4.34 0.68 -3.51
C CYS A 105 -3.06 -0.11 -3.41
N PHE A 106 -3.18 -1.34 -2.94
CA PHE A 106 -2.07 -2.22 -2.64
C PHE A 106 -2.26 -3.60 -3.26
N TYR A 107 -1.14 -4.22 -3.60
CA TYR A 107 -1.09 -5.53 -4.23
C TYR A 107 0.16 -6.31 -3.82
N TYR A 108 -0.03 -7.57 -3.42
CA TYR A 108 1.07 -8.50 -3.18
C TYR A 108 0.68 -9.92 -3.59
N VAL A 109 1.70 -10.76 -3.81
CA VAL A 109 1.52 -12.17 -4.16
C VAL A 109 1.77 -13.02 -2.92
N THR A 110 0.75 -13.76 -2.49
CA THR A 110 0.86 -14.81 -1.46
C THR A 110 1.41 -16.07 -2.11
N LYS A 111 2.73 -16.16 -2.25
CA LYS A 111 3.38 -17.44 -2.55
C LYS A 111 3.51 -18.19 -1.23
N ASP A 112 2.65 -19.19 -1.06
CA ASP A 112 2.45 -19.98 0.15
C ASP A 112 1.81 -19.23 1.33
N LYS A 113 1.14 -20.00 2.21
CA LYS A 113 0.35 -19.48 3.34
C LYS A 113 1.18 -18.74 4.40
N ASP A 114 2.50 -18.82 4.30
CA ASP A 114 3.43 -17.99 5.04
C ASP A 114 3.99 -16.95 4.07
N ILE A 115 3.75 -15.68 4.37
CA ILE A 115 4.57 -14.60 3.83
C ILE A 115 6.01 -15.00 4.16
N SER A 116 6.79 -15.39 3.13
CA SER A 116 8.22 -15.63 3.29
C SER A 116 8.84 -14.45 4.03
N SER A 117 9.95 -14.68 4.74
CA SER A 117 10.64 -13.65 5.55
C SER A 117 10.74 -12.28 4.88
N SER A 118 10.77 -12.23 3.54
CA SER A 118 10.48 -11.04 2.74
C SER A 118 9.40 -11.24 1.67
N PHE A 119 8.62 -10.20 1.34
CA PHE A 119 7.65 -10.18 0.23
C PHE A 119 7.62 -8.82 -0.50
N SER A 120 7.03 -8.79 -1.70
CA SER A 120 6.88 -7.56 -2.48
C SER A 120 5.46 -7.01 -2.40
N LEU A 121 5.33 -5.77 -1.95
CA LEU A 121 4.10 -4.99 -1.89
C LEU A 121 4.15 -3.86 -2.90
N ASN A 122 3.17 -3.79 -3.79
CA ASN A 122 3.04 -2.73 -4.77
C ASN A 122 1.97 -1.76 -4.31
N MET A 123 2.18 -0.46 -4.51
CA MET A 123 1.28 0.61 -4.09
C MET A 123 1.03 1.60 -5.22
N ALA A 124 -0.23 1.99 -5.42
CA ALA A 124 -0.64 3.13 -6.23
C ALA A 124 -1.40 4.14 -5.36
N THR A 125 -1.08 5.43 -5.51
CA THR A 125 -1.66 6.53 -4.71
C THR A 125 -2.51 7.48 -5.55
N ASP A 126 -2.63 7.24 -6.85
CA ASP A 126 -3.53 7.95 -7.76
C ASP A 126 -5.00 7.52 -7.58
N GLY A 127 -5.23 6.49 -6.75
CA GLY A 127 -6.48 5.77 -6.51
C GLY A 127 -7.18 5.26 -7.76
N SER A 128 -6.46 5.11 -8.87
CA SER A 128 -6.97 4.37 -10.03
C SER A 128 -7.00 2.86 -9.76
N CYS A 129 -6.12 2.41 -8.85
CA CYS A 129 -5.80 0.99 -8.60
C CYS A 129 -5.43 0.22 -9.87
N ARG A 130 -5.07 0.92 -10.96
CA ARG A 130 -4.68 0.33 -12.25
C ARG A 130 -3.22 -0.05 -12.22
N ASP A 131 -2.92 -1.12 -12.95
CA ASP A 131 -1.56 -1.53 -13.27
C ASP A 131 -0.65 -1.67 -12.04
N LEU A 132 -1.22 -2.15 -10.93
CA LEU A 132 -0.50 -2.42 -9.67
C LEU A 132 0.63 -3.45 -9.83
N ASN A 133 0.65 -4.20 -10.93
CA ASN A 133 1.71 -5.13 -11.32
C ASN A 133 2.83 -4.46 -12.16
N SER A 134 2.64 -3.21 -12.60
CA SER A 134 3.58 -2.48 -13.43
C SER A 134 4.56 -1.68 -12.57
N ARG A 135 5.86 -1.94 -12.72
CA ARG A 135 6.93 -1.24 -11.98
C ARG A 135 7.04 0.25 -12.31
N HIS A 136 6.42 0.70 -13.41
CA HIS A 136 6.42 2.10 -13.82
C HIS A 136 5.21 2.88 -13.29
N MET A 137 4.15 2.17 -12.87
CA MET A 137 2.89 2.78 -12.45
C MET A 137 2.61 2.57 -10.96
N ALA A 138 3.29 1.57 -10.36
CA ALA A 138 3.24 1.31 -8.93
C ALA A 138 4.60 1.55 -8.28
N THR A 139 4.55 2.01 -7.03
CA THR A 139 5.68 1.97 -6.12
C THR A 139 5.83 0.55 -5.59
N VAL A 140 6.95 -0.12 -5.87
CA VAL A 140 7.21 -1.49 -5.43
C VAL A 140 8.11 -1.48 -4.20
N MET A 141 7.63 -2.08 -3.13
CA MET A 141 8.30 -2.19 -1.84
C MET A 141 8.63 -3.66 -1.58
N THR A 142 9.90 -3.98 -1.34
CA THR A 142 10.26 -5.29 -0.78
C THR A 142 10.36 -5.15 0.72
N LEU A 143 9.50 -5.87 1.43
CA LEU A 143 9.31 -5.81 2.86
C LEU A 143 9.87 -7.07 3.52
N SER A 144 10.32 -6.95 4.77
CA SER A 144 10.73 -8.07 5.62
C SER A 144 9.94 -8.03 6.93
N SER A 145 9.42 -9.17 7.36
CA SER A 145 9.03 -9.37 8.76
C SER A 145 10.32 -9.61 9.55
N ASN A 146 10.63 -8.75 10.52
CA ASN A 146 11.73 -8.99 11.45
C ASN A 146 11.36 -10.05 12.48
#